data_AF-A0A3M1GPN7-F1
#
_entry.id   AF-A0A3M1GPN7-F1
#
_cell.length_a   1.000
_cell.length_b   1.000
_cell.length_c   1.000
_cell.angle_alpha   90.00
_cell.angle_beta   90.00
_cell.angle_gamma   90.00
#
_symmetry.space_group_name_H-M   'P 1'
#
loop_
_entity.id
_entity.type
_entity.pdbx_description
1 polymer ?
#
loop_
_entity_poly.entity_id
_entity_poly.type
_entity_poly.pdbx_seq_one_letter_code
_entity_poly.pdbx_strand_id
1 'polypeptide(L)'
;MAKGYEAHRERLEAIARLGKPLARRAGRRCEWCEAEAGGEHGDLRPYDHVPDAEPSLDTLALLCARCRGLIEGERADPRALRFLEGAIWHEVAAVREPAVALLRTLDADWAREALETAGL
;
A
#
# COMPACT_ATOMS: atom_id res chain seq x y z
N MET A 1 -24.35 19.31 -6.54
CA MET A 1 -23.24 18.88 -5.66
C MET A 1 -23.47 17.51 -4.99
N ALA A 2 -24.58 16.79 -5.25
CA ALA A 2 -24.85 15.47 -4.66
C ALA A 2 -24.05 14.30 -5.31
N LYS A 3 -23.82 14.37 -6.62
CA LYS A 3 -23.23 13.26 -7.40
C LYS A 3 -21.83 12.82 -6.93
N GLY A 4 -20.97 13.75 -6.53
CA GLY A 4 -19.63 13.43 -6.04
C GLY A 4 -19.63 12.78 -4.66
N TYR A 5 -20.54 13.23 -3.78
CA TYR A 5 -20.72 12.66 -2.45
C TYR A 5 -21.28 11.24 -2.52
N GLU A 6 -22.28 11.01 -3.38
CA GLU A 6 -22.86 9.68 -3.61
C GLU A 6 -21.83 8.70 -4.15
N ALA A 7 -21.07 9.07 -5.19
CA ALA A 7 -20.02 8.23 -5.76
C ALA A 7 -18.92 7.90 -4.74
N HIS A 8 -18.51 8.87 -3.91
CA HIS A 8 -17.54 8.63 -2.85
C HIS A 8 -18.06 7.63 -1.81
N ARG A 9 -19.32 7.78 -1.38
CA ARG A 9 -19.95 6.86 -0.43
C ARG A 9 -20.07 5.45 -1.00
N GLU A 10 -20.52 5.31 -2.24
CA GLU A 10 -20.62 4.02 -2.93
C GLU A 10 -19.25 3.33 -3.02
N ARG A 11 -18.19 4.09 -3.30
CA ARG A 11 -16.82 3.58 -3.29
C ARG A 11 -16.39 3.07 -1.91
N LEU A 12 -16.62 3.87 -0.86
CA LEU A 12 -16.29 3.45 0.51
C LEU A 12 -17.04 2.17 0.91
N GLU A 13 -18.30 2.03 0.51
CA GLU A 13 -19.08 0.81 0.72
C GLU A 13 -18.52 -0.39 -0.06
N ALA A 14 -18.11 -0.20 -1.32
CA ALA A 14 -17.47 -1.25 -2.12
C ALA A 14 -16.17 -1.74 -1.49
N ILE A 15 -15.30 -0.81 -1.06
CA ILE A 15 -14.06 -1.12 -0.34
C ILE A 15 -14.35 -1.83 0.98
N ALA A 16 -15.34 -1.38 1.75
CA ALA A 16 -15.71 -1.99 3.03
C ALA A 16 -16.13 -3.46 2.88
N ARG A 17 -16.84 -3.80 1.79
CA ARG A 17 -17.22 -5.20 1.48
C ARG A 17 -16.02 -6.11 1.24
N LEU A 18 -14.90 -5.55 0.77
CA LEU A 18 -13.64 -6.26 0.52
C LEU A 18 -12.76 -6.39 1.77
N GLY A 19 -13.10 -5.76 2.89
CA GLY A 19 -12.23 -5.74 4.09
C GLY A 19 -11.87 -7.13 4.64
N LYS A 20 -12.84 -8.05 4.75
CA LYS A 20 -12.59 -9.43 5.20
C LYS A 20 -11.69 -10.22 4.25
N PRO A 21 -11.99 -10.33 2.94
CA PRO A 21 -11.12 -11.06 2.02
C PRO A 21 -9.74 -10.42 1.88
N LEU A 22 -9.64 -9.08 1.92
CA LEU A 22 -8.38 -8.35 1.93
C LEU A 22 -7.53 -8.70 3.16
N ALA A 23 -8.12 -8.63 4.36
CA ALA A 23 -7.44 -9.02 5.60
C ALA A 23 -6.99 -10.48 5.60
N ARG A 24 -7.74 -11.38 4.96
CA ARG A 24 -7.35 -12.79 4.81
C ARG A 24 -6.17 -12.96 3.86
N ARG A 25 -6.17 -12.27 2.71
CA ARG A 25 -5.04 -12.31 1.76
C ARG A 25 -3.75 -11.83 2.43
N ALA A 26 -3.82 -10.70 3.11
CA ALA A 26 -2.69 -10.07 3.77
C ALA A 26 -2.25 -10.78 5.07
N GLY A 27 -2.85 -11.93 5.43
CA GLY A 27 -2.54 -12.62 6.68
C GLY A 27 -2.80 -11.78 7.94
N ARG A 28 -3.69 -10.78 7.86
CA ARG A 28 -3.95 -9.77 8.89
C ARG A 28 -2.72 -8.95 9.29
N ARG A 29 -1.84 -8.69 8.32
CA ARG A 29 -0.62 -7.91 8.46
C ARG A 29 -0.55 -6.82 7.41
N CYS A 30 0.29 -5.82 7.66
CA CYS A 30 0.66 -4.84 6.65
C CYS A 30 1.39 -5.55 5.50
N GLU A 31 0.97 -5.35 4.25
CA GLU A 31 1.59 -5.98 3.08
C GLU A 31 2.96 -5.38 2.70
N TRP A 32 3.43 -4.37 3.45
CA TRP A 32 4.77 -3.80 3.28
C TRP A 32 5.72 -4.11 4.43
N CYS A 33 5.33 -3.79 5.66
CA CYS A 33 6.21 -3.93 6.82
C CYS A 33 5.88 -5.14 7.69
N GLU A 34 4.92 -5.96 7.28
CA GLU A 34 4.45 -7.18 7.98
C GLU A 34 3.92 -6.94 9.40
N ALA A 35 3.75 -5.68 9.81
CA ALA A 35 3.21 -5.34 11.13
C ALA A 35 1.80 -5.93 11.30
N GLU A 36 1.59 -6.60 12.43
CA GLU A 36 0.31 -7.22 12.79
C GLU A 36 -0.73 -6.18 13.21
N ALA A 37 -2.00 -6.50 12.97
CA ALA A 37 -3.11 -5.75 13.53
C ALA A 37 -3.01 -5.70 15.07
N GLY A 38 -3.12 -4.50 15.64
CA GLY A 38 -3.00 -4.28 17.09
C GLY A 38 -1.57 -4.12 17.64
N GLY A 39 -0.53 -4.17 16.80
CA GLY A 39 0.85 -3.81 17.18
C GLY A 39 1.12 -2.29 17.20
N GLU A 40 2.39 -1.88 17.33
CA GLU A 40 2.85 -0.47 17.40
C GLU A 40 2.42 0.39 16.19
N HIS A 41 2.12 -0.26 15.05
CA HIS A 41 1.55 0.37 13.86
C HIS A 41 0.22 -0.30 13.43
N GLY A 42 -0.52 -0.90 14.36
CA GLY A 42 -1.60 -1.85 14.12
C GLY A 42 -2.89 -1.33 13.46
N ASP A 43 -2.94 -0.07 13.03
CA ASP A 43 -4.07 0.49 12.26
C ASP A 43 -3.99 0.07 10.79
N LEU A 44 -4.37 -1.18 10.52
CA LEU A 44 -4.43 -1.73 9.18
C LEU A 44 -5.72 -1.29 8.47
N ARG A 45 -5.58 -0.64 7.31
CA ARG A 45 -6.71 -0.19 6.48
C ARG A 45 -6.46 -0.47 5.00
N PRO A 46 -7.53 -0.66 4.21
CA PRO A 46 -7.41 -0.68 2.76
C PRO A 46 -6.78 0.62 2.26
N TYR A 47 -5.76 0.49 1.43
CA TYR A 47 -5.21 1.52 0.57
C TYR A 47 -5.63 1.20 -0.87
N ASP A 48 -6.04 2.24 -1.58
CA ASP A 48 -6.62 2.13 -2.91
C ASP A 48 -5.68 2.77 -3.92
N HIS A 49 -4.97 1.91 -4.65
CA HIS A 49 -3.93 2.31 -5.60
C HIS A 49 -4.52 2.92 -6.88
N VAL A 50 -5.74 2.49 -7.26
CA VAL A 50 -6.37 2.90 -8.51
C VAL A 50 -7.78 3.43 -8.21
N PRO A 51 -7.90 4.66 -7.66
CA PRO A 51 -9.18 5.23 -7.25
C PRO A 51 -10.18 5.44 -8.41
N ASP A 52 -9.69 5.48 -9.65
CA ASP A 52 -10.51 5.61 -10.86
C ASP A 52 -11.04 4.26 -11.40
N ALA A 53 -10.57 3.13 -10.84
CA ALA A 53 -11.04 1.80 -11.18
C ALA A 53 -11.97 1.23 -10.10
N GLU A 54 -12.74 0.20 -10.48
CA GLU A 54 -13.57 -0.54 -9.53
C GLU A 54 -12.69 -1.19 -8.43
N PRO A 55 -13.02 -1.01 -7.14
CA PRO A 55 -12.31 -1.66 -6.06
C PRO A 55 -12.35 -3.19 -6.19
N SER A 56 -11.18 -3.82 -6.07
CA SER A 56 -11.01 -5.27 -6.09
C SER A 56 -9.87 -5.66 -5.18
N LEU A 57 -9.63 -6.95 -4.99
CA LEU A 57 -8.44 -7.38 -4.25
C LEU A 57 -7.15 -6.92 -4.98
N ASP A 58 -7.13 -6.90 -6.31
CA ASP A 58 -5.91 -6.55 -7.03
C ASP A 58 -5.59 -5.05 -7.01
N THR A 59 -6.60 -4.21 -6.79
CA THR A 59 -6.47 -2.74 -6.71
C THR A 59 -6.33 -2.20 -5.29
N LEU A 60 -6.49 -3.07 -4.27
CA LEU A 60 -6.38 -2.71 -2.86
C LEU A 60 -5.18 -3.37 -2.20
N ALA A 61 -4.49 -2.63 -1.33
CA ALA A 61 -3.49 -3.14 -0.39
C ALA A 61 -3.97 -2.99 1.06
N LEU A 62 -3.54 -3.85 1.97
CA LEU A 62 -3.73 -3.67 3.40
C LEU A 62 -2.45 -3.10 4.00
N LEU A 63 -2.49 -1.81 4.36
CA LEU A 63 -1.32 -1.10 4.86
C LEU A 63 -1.58 -0.60 6.28
N CYS A 64 -0.52 -0.47 7.08
CA CYS A 64 -0.58 0.22 8.37
C CYS A 64 -0.57 1.75 8.20
N ALA A 65 -0.91 2.49 9.26
CA ALA A 65 -0.87 3.96 9.25
C ALA A 65 0.48 4.52 8.78
N ARG A 66 1.60 3.98 9.28
CA ARG A 66 2.95 4.40 8.87
C ARG A 66 3.18 4.24 7.37
N CYS A 67 2.82 3.08 6.81
CA CYS A 67 3.04 2.80 5.40
C CYS A 67 2.15 3.65 4.49
N ARG A 68 0.91 3.94 4.91
CA ARG A 68 0.05 4.90 4.19
C ARG A 68 0.61 6.31 4.24
N GLY A 69 1.13 6.74 5.40
CA GLY A 69 1.79 8.04 5.54
C GLY A 69 2.97 8.22 4.57
N LEU A 70 3.77 7.17 4.34
CA LEU A 70 4.86 7.22 3.35
C LEU A 70 4.35 7.47 1.92
N ILE A 71 3.22 6.88 1.54
CA ILE A 71 2.58 7.13 0.23
C ILE A 71 2.11 8.58 0.12
N GLU A 72 1.62 9.14 1.23
CA GLU A 72 1.15 10.52 1.32
C GLU A 72 2.30 11.55 1.41
N GLY A 73 3.56 11.08 1.44
CA GLY A 73 4.75 11.93 1.43
C GLY A 73 5.36 12.21 2.80
N GLU A 74 4.99 11.45 3.84
CA GLU A 74 5.70 11.50 5.12
C GLU A 74 7.19 11.18 4.92
N ARG A 75 8.04 12.02 5.52
CA ARG A 75 9.49 11.85 5.43
C ARG A 75 9.94 10.74 6.36
N ALA A 76 10.79 9.86 5.85
CA ALA A 76 11.50 8.86 6.63
C ALA A 76 12.96 8.81 6.18
N ASP A 77 13.83 8.32 7.07
CA ASP A 77 15.21 8.00 6.69
C ASP A 77 15.19 6.91 5.60
N PRO A 78 15.81 7.12 4.43
CA PRO A 78 15.90 6.09 3.39
C PRO A 78 16.44 4.75 3.90
N ARG A 79 17.31 4.73 4.93
CA ARG A 79 17.81 3.47 5.53
C ARG A 79 16.70 2.71 6.24
N ALA A 80 15.76 3.42 6.87
CA ALA A 80 14.62 2.82 7.55
C ALA A 80 13.58 2.27 6.58
N LEU A 81 13.68 2.56 5.28
CA LEU A 81 12.75 2.12 4.24
C LEU A 81 13.18 0.84 3.52
N ARG A 82 14.30 0.23 3.92
CA ARG A 82 14.80 -1.05 3.39
C ARG A 82 13.76 -2.19 3.42
N PHE A 83 12.80 -2.15 4.34
CA PHE A 83 11.73 -3.15 4.40
C PHE A 83 10.85 -3.18 3.13
N LEU A 84 10.83 -2.11 2.33
CA LEU A 84 10.09 -2.04 1.07
C LEU A 84 10.73 -2.84 -0.07
N GLU A 85 11.98 -3.29 0.09
CA GLU A 85 12.71 -4.06 -0.92
C GLU A 85 11.96 -5.36 -1.27
N GLY A 86 11.27 -5.98 -0.30
CA GLY A 86 10.42 -7.15 -0.58
C GLY A 86 9.13 -6.80 -1.32
N ALA A 87 8.59 -5.59 -1.11
CA ALA A 87 7.29 -5.19 -1.65
C ALA A 87 7.29 -5.03 -3.17
N ILE A 88 8.44 -4.70 -3.80
CA ILE A 88 8.53 -4.56 -5.26
C ILE A 88 8.38 -5.89 -6.03
N TRP A 89 8.51 -7.02 -5.33
CA TRP A 89 8.35 -8.36 -5.89
C TRP A 89 6.94 -8.92 -5.67
N HIS A 90 6.07 -8.18 -4.99
CA HIS A 90 4.75 -8.65 -4.64
C HIS A 90 3.87 -8.85 -5.89
N GLU A 91 3.10 -9.94 -5.93
CA GLU A 91 2.27 -10.30 -7.08
C GLU A 91 1.08 -9.34 -7.27
N VAL A 92 0.57 -8.77 -6.17
CA VAL A 92 -0.52 -7.79 -6.18
C VAL A 92 0.00 -6.40 -6.55
N ALA A 93 -0.49 -5.85 -7.66
CA ALA A 93 -0.10 -4.54 -8.18
C ALA A 93 -0.28 -3.41 -7.15
N ALA A 94 -1.40 -3.40 -6.41
CA ALA A 94 -1.66 -2.40 -5.37
C ALA A 94 -0.65 -2.39 -4.21
N VAL A 95 0.10 -3.48 -4.01
CA VAL A 95 1.21 -3.54 -3.05
C VAL A 95 2.51 -3.12 -3.70
N ARG A 96 2.79 -3.64 -4.91
CA ARG A 96 4.04 -3.47 -5.63
C ARG A 96 4.25 -2.05 -6.16
N GLU A 97 3.29 -1.52 -6.90
CA GLU A 97 3.47 -0.30 -7.68
C GLU A 97 3.68 0.95 -6.82
N PRO A 98 2.94 1.17 -5.70
CA PRO A 98 3.25 2.29 -4.82
C PRO A 98 4.60 2.12 -4.10
N ALA A 99 5.04 0.89 -3.82
CA ALA A 99 6.37 0.64 -3.27
C ALA A 99 7.47 1.01 -4.29
N VAL A 100 7.31 0.60 -5.56
CA VAL A 100 8.20 1.00 -6.67
C VAL A 100 8.24 2.52 -6.83
N ALA A 101 7.07 3.17 -6.81
CA ALA A 101 6.97 4.63 -6.91
C ALA A 101 7.72 5.32 -5.77
N LEU A 102 7.55 4.85 -4.53
CA LEU A 102 8.27 5.36 -3.37
C LEU A 102 9.78 5.16 -3.49
N LEU A 103 10.24 3.96 -3.88
CA LEU A 103 11.67 3.66 -4.06
C LEU A 103 12.33 4.57 -5.10
N ARG A 104 11.62 4.90 -6.19
CA ARG A 104 12.11 5.85 -7.21
C ARG A 104 12.32 7.26 -6.69
N THR A 105 11.69 7.64 -5.58
CA THR A 105 11.88 8.94 -4.93
C THR A 105 13.04 8.97 -3.92
N LEU A 106 13.58 7.81 -3.55
CA LEU A 106 14.64 7.73 -2.55
C LEU A 106 15.99 8.04 -3.18
N ASP A 107 16.71 9.00 -2.59
CA ASP A 107 18.12 9.19 -2.92
C ASP A 107 18.99 8.24 -2.08
N ALA A 108 18.99 6.96 -2.48
CA ALA A 108 19.81 5.93 -1.85
C ALA A 108 20.24 4.87 -2.87
N ASP A 109 21.52 4.49 -2.86
CA ASP A 109 22.09 3.51 -3.79
C ASP A 109 21.31 2.19 -3.80
N TRP A 110 20.92 1.73 -2.61
CA TRP A 110 20.20 0.48 -2.48
C TRP A 110 18.82 0.46 -3.14
N ALA A 111 18.15 1.61 -3.18
CA ALA A 111 16.84 1.70 -3.80
C ALA A 111 16.98 1.58 -5.32
N ARG A 112 18.05 2.17 -5.88
CA ARG A 112 18.43 2.00 -7.28
C ARG A 112 18.80 0.55 -7.59
N GLU A 113 19.66 -0.06 -6.79
CA GLU A 113 20.05 -1.48 -6.95
C GLU A 113 18.86 -2.44 -6.88
N ALA A 114 17.92 -2.20 -5.95
CA ALA A 114 16.71 -3.00 -5.80
C ALA A 114 15.81 -2.91 -7.05
N LEU A 115 15.61 -1.70 -7.59
CA LEU A 115 14.84 -1.49 -8.82
C LEU A 115 15.53 -2.11 -10.04
N GLU A 116 16.85 -1.94 -10.17
CA GLU A 116 17.64 -2.53 -11.25
C GLU A 116 17.58 -4.06 -11.23
N THR A 117 17.69 -4.67 -10.03
CA THR A 117 17.56 -6.13 -9.86
C THR A 117 16.17 -6.62 -10.27
N ALA A 118 15.14 -5.81 -10.07
CA ALA A 118 13.77 -6.07 -10.51
C ALA A 118 13.51 -5.75 -12.00
N GLY A 119 14.47 -5.14 -12.70
CA GLY A 119 14.32 -4.70 -14.08
C GLY A 119 13.39 -3.49 -14.26
N LEU A 120 13.34 -2.59 -13.28
CA LEU A 120 12.42 -1.43 -13.19
C LEU A 120 13.09 -0.06 -13.32
#